data_AF-A0A371D652-F1
#
_entry.id   AF-A0A371D652-F1
#
_cell.length_a   1.000
_cell.length_b   1.000
_cell.length_c   1.000
_cell.angle_alpha   90.00
_cell.angle_beta   90.00
_cell.angle_gamma   90.00
#
_symmetry.space_group_name_H-M   'P 1'
#
loop_
_entity.id
_entity.type
_entity.pdbx_description
1 polymer ?
#
loop_
_entity_poly.entity_id
_entity_poly.type
_entity_poly.pdbx_seq_one_letter_code
_entity_poly.pdbx_strand_id
1 'polypeptide(L)'
;MSEPDSTNTPAILRLCAYCECEPAEGPKFRQCAGCFAGPIYCSRECQKAHWPVHRLASHGLRKDVAFYKNAVEPCARAIGFPSASALSKALSDFLEAHNWAIKTASMALRVATYGYSHDTMGECDYKEVIRVHLAYNGPGRNPARTFRWRSIEWTDIAQWLSDMQISYMEEDITSMYGEARKMAYREFGHDEHYVSSFPIVITLQDVPITLWQMNPQYSPRRYIPPTLGLNTSWVEDERRDLKRFCMSCVNNGVSLRYPGEVPGNGVALPGRFIRSQHRWVWVPCINNWSETRTGAIPHRPLARVLGVTYTGNWNPEEMMRAFNNYRTGPTGQRTRSANDSDLAAMDVRRSEGKLPLIDCHCEILELHCSRTSGRRWPSSEEQGQEEHGKSPVTAASTFVAFISCKYIQGALLPTPAM
;
A
#
# COMPACT_ATOMS: atom_id res chain seq x y z
N MET A 1 45.11 6.28 12.25
CA MET A 1 43.87 6.91 12.72
C MET A 1 42.74 6.11 12.11
N SER A 2 42.09 5.27 12.92
CA SER A 2 40.95 4.46 12.49
C SER A 2 39.79 5.40 12.15
N GLU A 3 39.23 5.29 10.95
CA GLU A 3 37.99 5.98 10.62
C GLU A 3 36.93 5.62 11.66
N PRO A 4 36.09 6.59 12.11
CA PRO A 4 34.99 6.27 12.99
C PRO A 4 34.13 5.22 12.30
N ASP A 5 34.04 4.05 12.92
CA ASP A 5 33.13 2.96 12.53
C ASP A 5 31.81 3.60 12.14
N SER A 6 31.42 3.47 10.87
CA SER A 6 30.18 4.03 10.36
C SER A 6 29.05 3.39 11.15
N THR A 7 28.64 4.07 12.21
CA THR A 7 27.70 3.54 13.19
C THR A 7 26.41 3.29 12.43
N ASN A 8 26.10 2.01 12.25
CA ASN A 8 24.93 1.54 11.53
C ASN A 8 23.70 2.03 12.29
N THR A 9 23.20 3.22 11.94
CA THR A 9 22.12 3.88 12.67
C THR A 9 20.93 2.93 12.68
N PRO A 10 20.46 2.52 13.86
CA PRO A 10 19.39 1.54 13.96
C PRO A 10 18.15 2.05 13.23
N ALA A 11 17.64 1.31 12.24
CA ALA A 11 16.47 1.75 11.47
C ALA A 11 15.22 1.74 12.36
N ILE A 12 14.74 2.92 12.74
CA ILE A 12 13.56 3.10 13.59
C ILE A 12 12.29 3.00 12.72
N LEU A 13 11.20 2.47 13.28
CA LEU A 13 9.88 2.64 12.66
C LEU A 13 9.37 4.07 12.85
N ARG A 14 8.41 4.46 12.00
CA ARG A 14 7.72 5.75 12.10
C ARG A 14 8.63 6.93 11.84
N LEU A 15 9.40 6.83 10.76
CA LEU A 15 10.03 7.99 10.16
C LEU A 15 8.96 8.83 9.43
N CYS A 16 9.21 10.12 9.30
CA CYS A 16 8.38 10.96 8.46
C CYS A 16 8.45 10.46 7.01
N ALA A 17 7.31 10.26 6.36
CA ALA A 17 7.27 9.71 5.01
C ALA A 17 7.86 10.64 3.92
N TYR A 18 8.24 11.88 4.28
CA TYR A 18 8.87 12.83 3.36
C TYR A 18 10.35 13.09 3.67
N CYS A 19 10.68 13.63 4.86
CA CYS A 19 12.05 13.97 5.27
C CYS A 19 12.84 12.77 5.80
N GLU A 20 12.17 11.63 6.06
CA GLU A 20 12.73 10.46 6.77
C GLU A 20 13.26 10.76 8.18
N CYS A 21 13.01 11.97 8.69
CA CYS A 21 13.48 12.40 9.99
C CYS A 21 12.77 11.64 11.12
N GLU A 22 13.54 11.33 12.17
CA GLU A 22 13.05 10.60 13.34
C GLU A 22 12.11 11.45 14.19
N PRO A 23 11.17 10.83 14.93
CA PRO A 23 10.39 11.55 15.93
C PRO A 23 11.31 12.13 17.01
N ALA A 24 11.48 13.45 16.97
CA ALA A 24 12.13 14.20 18.05
C ALA A 24 11.42 13.92 19.39
N GLU A 25 12.15 14.03 20.50
CA GLU A 25 11.56 14.05 21.84
C GLU A 25 10.70 15.31 21.97
N GLY A 26 9.44 15.23 21.55
CA GLY A 26 8.56 16.40 21.46
C GLY A 26 7.29 16.15 20.63
N PRO A 27 6.94 17.05 19.68
CA PRO A 27 5.65 16.99 18.99
C PRO A 27 5.45 15.67 18.26
N LYS A 28 4.32 15.02 18.55
CA LYS A 28 3.93 13.75 17.93
C LYS A 28 3.75 13.95 16.43
N PHE A 29 4.38 13.08 15.64
CA PHE A 29 4.12 13.02 14.20
C PHE A 29 2.63 12.81 13.94
N ARG A 30 2.13 13.46 12.88
CA ARG A 30 0.72 13.43 12.50
C ARG A 30 0.53 12.40 11.41
N GLN A 31 -0.39 11.48 11.64
CA GLN A 31 -0.85 10.55 10.60
C GLN A 31 -1.78 11.28 9.63
N CYS A 32 -1.75 10.89 8.36
CA CYS A 32 -2.73 11.37 7.39
C CYS A 32 -4.16 11.02 7.86
N ALA A 33 -4.99 12.03 8.13
CA ALA A 33 -6.36 11.84 8.59
C ALA A 33 -7.28 11.20 7.52
N GLY A 34 -6.88 11.24 6.25
CA GLY A 34 -7.67 10.69 5.14
C GLY A 34 -7.44 9.21 4.87
N CYS A 35 -6.60 8.53 5.65
CA CYS A 35 -6.14 7.17 5.38
C CYS A 35 -6.27 6.33 6.65
N PHE A 36 -6.80 5.11 6.53
CA PHE A 36 -6.92 4.22 7.69
C PHE A 36 -5.56 3.88 8.26
N ALA A 37 -4.62 3.37 7.46
CA ALA A 37 -3.24 3.09 7.86
C ALA A 37 -2.26 4.03 7.13
N GLY A 38 -2.52 5.34 7.21
CA GLY A 38 -1.77 6.34 6.45
C GLY A 38 -0.33 6.53 6.90
N PRO A 39 0.51 7.13 6.03
CA PRO A 39 1.85 7.60 6.40
C PRO A 39 1.76 8.68 7.48
N ILE A 40 2.88 8.89 8.15
CA ILE A 40 3.03 9.91 9.19
C ILE A 40 4.01 10.98 8.75
N TYR A 41 3.83 12.18 9.30
CA TYR A 41 4.60 13.36 8.93
C TYR A 41 5.03 14.14 10.16
N CYS A 42 6.24 14.69 10.13
CA CYS A 42 6.72 15.59 11.17
C CYS A 42 6.02 16.96 11.11
N SER A 43 5.55 17.37 9.93
CA SER A 43 4.91 18.67 9.70
C SER A 43 3.86 18.63 8.58
N ARG A 44 3.03 19.67 8.49
CA ARG A 44 2.02 19.81 7.42
C ARG A 44 2.68 20.06 6.06
N GLU A 45 3.84 20.72 6.07
CA GLU A 45 4.67 21.01 4.89
C GLU A 45 5.19 19.70 4.30
N CYS A 46 5.70 18.80 5.14
CA CYS A 46 6.10 17.44 4.71
C CYS A 46 4.91 16.66 4.13
N GLN A 47 3.73 16.74 4.74
CA GLN A 47 2.53 16.11 4.20
C GLN A 47 2.16 16.68 2.82
N LYS A 48 2.17 18.01 2.66
CA LYS A 48 1.87 18.68 1.39
C LYS A 48 2.90 18.32 0.30
N ALA A 49 4.18 18.25 0.66
CA ALA A 49 5.25 17.93 -0.25
C ALA A 49 5.23 16.46 -0.70
N HIS A 50 4.86 15.52 0.19
CA HIS A 50 4.69 14.11 -0.15
C HIS A 50 3.33 13.81 -0.81
N TRP A 51 2.36 14.72 -0.73
CA TRP A 51 1.01 14.51 -1.26
C TRP A 51 0.94 13.99 -2.70
N PRO A 52 1.75 14.48 -3.67
CA PRO A 52 1.70 14.00 -5.05
C PRO A 52 1.91 12.49 -5.19
N VAL A 53 2.82 11.93 -4.38
CA VAL A 53 3.11 10.49 -4.30
C VAL A 53 2.11 9.79 -3.40
N HIS A 54 1.83 10.35 -2.21
CA HIS A 54 0.95 9.73 -1.23
C HIS A 54 -0.46 9.52 -1.77
N ARG A 55 -1.03 10.46 -2.53
CA ARG A 55 -2.38 10.31 -3.09
C ARG A 55 -2.50 9.18 -4.12
N LEU A 56 -1.37 8.64 -4.61
CA LEU A 56 -1.31 7.39 -5.39
C LEU A 56 -1.48 6.14 -4.51
N ALA A 57 -1.50 6.31 -3.19
CA ALA A 57 -1.71 5.27 -2.19
C ALA A 57 -2.90 5.65 -1.30
N SER A 58 -3.90 4.76 -1.31
CA SER A 58 -5.21 4.81 -0.64
C SER A 58 -5.48 5.97 0.32
N HIS A 59 -6.48 6.76 -0.05
CA HIS A 59 -7.64 7.01 0.80
C HIS A 59 -8.51 5.75 0.76
N GLY A 60 -9.03 5.27 1.89
CA GLY A 60 -9.87 4.06 1.89
C GLY A 60 -11.01 4.20 0.88
N LEU A 61 -11.51 3.08 0.33
CA LEU A 61 -12.66 3.05 -0.61
C LEU A 61 -13.86 3.84 -0.05
N ARG A 62 -13.92 4.01 1.27
CA ARG A 62 -14.86 4.88 1.98
C ARG A 62 -14.10 5.80 2.95
N LYS A 63 -14.34 7.11 2.86
CA LYS A 63 -13.94 8.12 3.87
C LYS A 63 -14.99 8.31 4.97
N ASP A 64 -16.00 7.46 4.97
CA ASP A 64 -17.16 7.60 5.83
C ASP A 64 -16.81 7.24 7.28
N VAL A 65 -16.89 8.23 8.17
CA VAL A 65 -16.70 8.04 9.61
C VAL A 65 -17.70 7.01 10.16
N ALA A 66 -18.92 6.98 9.61
CA ALA A 66 -19.92 5.99 10.00
C ALA A 66 -19.49 4.58 9.57
N PHE A 67 -18.91 4.40 8.38
CA PHE A 67 -18.33 3.13 7.96
C PHE A 67 -17.25 2.64 8.94
N TYR A 68 -16.29 3.50 9.33
CA TYR A 68 -15.26 3.10 10.29
C TYR A 68 -15.84 2.74 11.66
N LYS A 69 -16.77 3.56 12.16
CA LYS A 69 -17.40 3.34 13.47
C LYS A 69 -18.31 2.11 13.49
N ASN A 70 -19.04 1.83 12.41
CA ASN A 70 -20.08 0.81 12.39
C ASN A 70 -19.59 -0.53 11.83
N ALA A 71 -18.65 -0.52 10.89
CA ALA A 71 -18.14 -1.75 10.24
C ALA A 71 -16.75 -2.13 10.74
N VAL A 72 -15.83 -1.18 10.87
CA VAL A 72 -14.43 -1.50 11.21
C VAL A 72 -14.22 -1.66 12.71
N GLU A 73 -14.78 -0.78 13.55
CA GLU A 73 -14.62 -0.81 15.01
C GLU A 73 -15.07 -2.14 15.64
N PRO A 74 -16.24 -2.74 15.30
CA PRO A 74 -16.63 -4.03 15.86
C PRO A 74 -15.69 -5.16 15.43
N CYS A 75 -15.29 -5.21 14.16
CA CYS A 75 -14.34 -6.19 13.64
C CYS A 75 -12.98 -6.07 14.34
N ALA A 76 -12.47 -4.85 14.51
CA ALA A 76 -11.21 -4.59 15.21
C ALA A 76 -11.24 -5.14 16.65
N ARG A 77 -12.36 -4.93 17.37
CA ARG A 77 -12.56 -5.49 18.71
C ARG A 77 -12.66 -7.01 18.71
N ALA A 78 -13.35 -7.58 17.72
CA ALA A 78 -13.49 -9.03 17.56
C ALA A 78 -12.14 -9.73 17.36
N ILE A 79 -11.21 -9.11 16.65
CA ILE A 79 -9.83 -9.61 16.49
C ILE A 79 -8.87 -9.10 17.58
N GLY A 80 -9.37 -8.60 18.71
CA GLY A 80 -8.57 -8.32 19.91
C GLY A 80 -7.89 -6.94 19.97
N PHE A 81 -8.22 -6.00 19.08
CA PHE A 81 -7.77 -4.61 19.21
C PHE A 81 -8.76 -3.77 20.02
N PRO A 82 -8.29 -2.83 20.87
CA PRO A 82 -9.19 -2.03 21.69
C PRO A 82 -10.05 -1.04 20.86
N SER A 83 -9.62 -0.70 19.64
CA SER A 83 -10.34 0.17 18.71
C SER A 83 -9.83 0.02 17.27
N ALA A 84 -10.59 0.55 16.32
CA ALA A 84 -10.20 0.68 14.91
C ALA A 84 -8.91 1.50 14.76
N SER A 85 -8.72 2.52 15.59
CA SER A 85 -7.49 3.32 15.59
C SER A 85 -6.26 2.51 16.04
N ALA A 86 -6.42 1.64 17.05
CA ALA A 86 -5.34 0.75 17.47
C ALA A 86 -5.00 -0.29 16.39
N LEU A 87 -6.01 -0.81 15.69
CA LEU A 87 -5.81 -1.68 14.54
C LEU A 87 -5.09 -0.96 13.39
N SER A 88 -5.55 0.24 13.04
CA SER A 88 -4.93 1.12 12.02
C SER A 88 -3.45 1.33 12.30
N LYS A 89 -3.11 1.68 13.53
CA LYS A 89 -1.74 1.90 13.98
C LYS A 89 -0.89 0.64 13.83
N ALA A 90 -1.42 -0.51 14.24
CA ALA A 90 -0.70 -1.77 14.17
C ALA A 90 -0.51 -2.24 12.72
N LEU A 91 -1.51 -2.04 11.86
CA LEU A 91 -1.44 -2.34 10.43
C LEU A 91 -0.44 -1.43 9.72
N SER A 92 -0.44 -0.12 10.03
CA SER A 92 0.54 0.83 9.52
C SER A 92 1.96 0.42 9.90
N ASP A 93 2.22 0.11 11.17
CA ASP A 93 3.55 -0.35 11.63
C ASP A 93 3.96 -1.66 10.94
N PHE A 94 3.03 -2.60 10.73
CA PHE A 94 3.31 -3.87 10.05
C PHE A 94 3.66 -3.67 8.58
N LEU A 95 2.90 -2.82 7.87
CA LEU A 95 3.17 -2.51 6.48
C LEU A 95 4.50 -1.78 6.32
N GLU A 96 4.85 -0.89 7.24
CA GLU A 96 6.16 -0.24 7.25
C GLU A 96 7.30 -1.23 7.57
N ALA A 97 7.09 -2.14 8.51
CA ALA A 97 8.05 -3.20 8.86
C ALA A 97 8.32 -4.13 7.67
N HIS A 98 7.32 -4.41 6.84
CA HIS A 98 7.40 -5.39 5.75
C HIS A 98 7.28 -4.78 4.35
N ASN A 99 7.39 -3.45 4.22
CA ASN A 99 7.21 -2.72 2.98
C ASN A 99 8.13 -3.26 1.86
N TRP A 100 9.39 -3.55 2.20
CA TRP A 100 10.34 -4.09 1.23
C TRP A 100 9.87 -5.45 0.69
N ALA A 101 9.49 -6.38 1.57
CA ALA A 101 9.08 -7.74 1.19
C ALA A 101 7.78 -7.73 0.38
N ILE A 102 6.81 -6.89 0.77
CA ILE A 102 5.55 -6.73 0.04
C ILE A 102 5.81 -6.22 -1.38
N LYS A 103 6.54 -5.11 -1.52
CA LYS A 103 6.86 -4.54 -2.84
C LYS A 103 7.67 -5.49 -3.71
N THR A 104 8.66 -6.18 -3.14
CA THR A 104 9.49 -7.14 -3.89
C THR A 104 8.68 -8.34 -4.36
N ALA A 105 7.84 -8.95 -3.51
CA ALA A 105 7.02 -10.08 -3.94
C ALA A 105 5.98 -9.67 -4.99
N SER A 106 5.38 -8.48 -4.87
CA SER A 106 4.48 -7.93 -5.87
C SER A 106 5.18 -7.68 -7.21
N MET A 107 6.41 -7.16 -7.18
CA MET A 107 7.21 -7.01 -8.40
C MET A 107 7.56 -8.37 -9.01
N ALA A 108 7.99 -9.34 -8.20
CA ALA A 108 8.30 -10.69 -8.67
C ALA A 108 7.09 -11.35 -9.33
N LEU A 109 5.91 -11.23 -8.72
CA LEU A 109 4.65 -11.72 -9.29
C LEU A 109 4.30 -10.99 -10.59
N ARG A 110 4.48 -9.66 -10.66
CA ARG A 110 4.23 -8.88 -11.88
C ARG A 110 5.14 -9.28 -13.02
N VAL A 111 6.43 -9.43 -12.74
CA VAL A 111 7.43 -9.81 -13.74
C VAL A 111 7.23 -11.26 -14.19
N ALA A 112 6.75 -12.15 -13.31
CA ALA A 112 6.30 -13.50 -13.68
C ALA A 112 5.15 -13.49 -14.68
N THR A 113 4.12 -12.69 -14.40
CA THR A 113 2.89 -12.75 -15.19
C THR A 113 3.01 -12.09 -16.56
N TYR A 114 3.65 -10.91 -16.66
CA TYR A 114 3.70 -10.19 -17.95
C TYR A 114 5.11 -9.80 -18.40
N GLY A 115 6.16 -10.40 -17.80
CA GLY A 115 7.54 -10.09 -18.15
C GLY A 115 7.94 -8.65 -17.81
N TYR A 116 8.97 -8.16 -18.50
CA TYR A 116 9.60 -6.86 -18.26
C TYR A 116 9.32 -5.81 -19.34
N SER A 117 8.80 -6.22 -20.51
CA SER A 117 8.54 -5.29 -21.62
C SER A 117 7.18 -4.61 -21.48
N HIS A 118 7.07 -3.40 -22.03
CA HIS A 118 5.81 -2.72 -22.24
C HIS A 118 4.98 -3.42 -23.35
N ASP A 119 5.64 -4.09 -24.30
CA ASP A 119 4.95 -4.72 -25.44
C ASP A 119 4.06 -5.89 -25.03
N THR A 120 4.48 -6.63 -23.99
CA THR A 120 3.68 -7.70 -23.39
C THR A 120 2.57 -7.18 -22.48
N MET A 121 2.58 -5.87 -22.16
CA MET A 121 1.44 -5.29 -21.45
C MET A 121 0.22 -5.19 -22.35
N GLY A 122 0.34 -4.93 -23.66
CA GLY A 122 -0.83 -4.61 -24.48
C GLY A 122 -1.74 -3.55 -23.82
N GLU A 123 -3.02 -3.53 -24.14
CA GLU A 123 -4.04 -2.96 -23.25
C GLU A 123 -4.18 -3.85 -22.01
N CYS A 124 -3.14 -3.91 -21.16
CA CYS A 124 -3.15 -4.68 -19.91
C CYS A 124 -4.37 -4.19 -19.15
N ASP A 125 -5.39 -5.05 -19.08
CA ASP A 125 -6.74 -4.63 -18.80
C ASP A 125 -6.71 -3.88 -17.47
N TYR A 126 -7.27 -2.67 -17.44
CA TYR A 126 -7.29 -1.79 -16.26
C TYR A 126 -8.05 -2.39 -15.06
N LYS A 127 -8.41 -3.66 -15.19
CA LYS A 127 -9.25 -4.48 -14.34
C LYS A 127 -8.46 -5.45 -13.48
N GLU A 128 -7.13 -5.48 -13.52
CA GLU A 128 -6.36 -6.39 -12.65
C GLU A 128 -5.56 -5.67 -11.57
N VAL A 129 -5.51 -6.27 -10.37
CA VAL A 129 -4.71 -5.80 -9.23
C VAL A 129 -3.93 -6.94 -8.59
N ILE A 130 -2.82 -6.59 -7.92
CA ILE A 130 -2.13 -7.53 -7.04
C ILE A 130 -2.77 -7.46 -5.66
N ARG A 131 -3.42 -8.54 -5.23
CA ARG A 131 -4.05 -8.61 -3.91
C ARG A 131 -3.15 -9.34 -2.91
N VAL A 132 -2.83 -8.67 -1.81
CA VAL A 132 -2.09 -9.15 -0.65
C VAL A 132 -3.08 -9.39 0.47
N HIS A 133 -3.26 -10.65 0.86
CA HIS A 133 -4.18 -11.02 1.93
C HIS A 133 -3.43 -11.22 3.23
N LEU A 134 -3.82 -10.44 4.24
CA LEU A 134 -3.29 -10.53 5.59
C LEU A 134 -4.33 -11.15 6.52
N ALA A 135 -3.87 -11.85 7.55
CA ALA A 135 -4.71 -12.32 8.65
C ALA A 135 -4.11 -11.88 9.97
N TYR A 136 -4.94 -11.63 10.97
CA TYR A 136 -4.46 -11.35 12.32
C TYR A 136 -3.74 -12.59 12.91
N ASN A 137 -2.60 -12.38 13.55
CA ASN A 137 -1.73 -13.44 14.05
C ASN A 137 -1.63 -13.48 15.60
N GLY A 138 -2.60 -12.86 16.27
CA GLY A 138 -2.70 -12.87 17.74
C GLY A 138 -2.15 -11.62 18.43
N PRO A 139 -2.19 -11.58 19.78
CA PRO A 139 -2.02 -10.37 20.60
C PRO A 139 -0.61 -9.76 20.63
N GLY A 140 0.27 -10.18 19.73
CA GLY A 140 1.61 -9.64 19.60
C GLY A 140 1.59 -8.18 19.21
N ARG A 141 2.24 -7.32 20.01
CA ARG A 141 2.47 -5.91 19.67
C ARG A 141 3.72 -5.68 18.83
N ASN A 142 4.44 -6.75 18.46
CA ASN A 142 5.61 -6.66 17.62
C ASN A 142 5.18 -6.40 16.16
N PRO A 143 5.58 -5.27 15.57
CA PRO A 143 5.13 -4.85 14.25
C PRO A 143 5.48 -5.85 13.16
N ALA A 144 6.52 -6.67 13.32
CA ALA A 144 6.83 -7.72 12.35
C ALA A 144 5.95 -8.98 12.48
N ARG A 145 5.19 -9.15 13.57
CA ARG A 145 4.48 -10.40 13.89
C ARG A 145 2.97 -10.24 14.09
N THR A 146 2.45 -9.01 14.10
CA THR A 146 1.03 -8.72 14.34
C THR A 146 0.10 -9.40 13.33
N PHE A 147 0.51 -9.46 12.07
CA PHE A 147 -0.26 -10.09 11.00
C PHE A 147 0.55 -11.20 10.33
N ARG A 148 -0.17 -12.12 9.70
CA ARG A 148 0.37 -13.19 8.86
C ARG A 148 -0.01 -12.88 7.43
N TRP A 149 0.93 -13.04 6.51
CA TRP A 149 0.69 -12.98 5.08
C TRP A 149 0.15 -14.32 4.56
N ARG A 150 -1.12 -14.34 4.16
CA ARG A 150 -1.82 -15.53 3.67
C ARG A 150 -1.49 -15.84 2.22
N SER A 151 -1.70 -14.86 1.34
CA SER A 151 -1.50 -15.03 -0.10
C SER A 151 -1.15 -13.70 -0.77
N ILE A 152 -0.55 -13.83 -1.95
CA ILE A 152 -0.40 -12.74 -2.91
C ILE A 152 -0.72 -13.30 -4.29
N GLU A 153 -1.65 -12.66 -4.99
CA GLU A 153 -2.18 -13.14 -6.27
C GLU A 153 -2.62 -11.99 -7.16
N TRP A 154 -2.72 -12.25 -8.45
CA TRP A 154 -3.46 -11.41 -9.38
C TRP A 154 -4.95 -11.69 -9.20
N THR A 155 -5.74 -10.64 -9.21
CA THR A 155 -7.20 -10.74 -9.22
C THR A 155 -7.77 -9.67 -10.11
N ASP A 156 -8.82 -10.04 -10.82
CA ASP A 156 -9.69 -9.09 -11.46
C ASP A 156 -10.39 -8.21 -10.39
N ILE A 157 -10.63 -6.94 -10.71
CA ILE A 157 -11.27 -5.94 -9.85
C ILE A 157 -12.71 -6.34 -9.57
N ALA A 158 -13.46 -6.78 -10.59
CA ALA A 158 -14.83 -7.23 -10.43
C ALA A 158 -14.89 -8.42 -9.46
N GLN A 159 -14.00 -9.40 -9.63
CA GLN A 159 -13.89 -10.54 -8.73
C GLN A 159 -13.53 -10.10 -7.30
N TRP A 160 -12.52 -9.26 -7.14
CA TRP A 160 -12.09 -8.76 -5.83
C TRP A 160 -13.22 -7.99 -5.12
N LEU A 161 -13.92 -7.11 -5.82
CA LEU A 161 -15.03 -6.35 -5.26
C LEU A 161 -16.23 -7.25 -4.95
N SER A 162 -16.45 -8.31 -5.73
CA SER A 162 -17.46 -9.34 -5.45
C SER A 162 -17.15 -10.10 -4.16
N ASP A 163 -15.89 -10.53 -3.95
CA ASP A 163 -15.46 -11.16 -2.70
C ASP A 163 -15.71 -10.28 -1.48
N MET A 164 -15.60 -8.96 -1.67
CA MET A 164 -15.85 -7.95 -0.64
C MET A 164 -17.32 -7.50 -0.54
N GLN A 165 -18.21 -8.04 -1.38
CA GLN A 165 -19.63 -7.68 -1.46
C GLN A 165 -19.87 -6.19 -1.76
N ILE A 166 -19.00 -5.61 -2.61
CA ILE A 166 -19.05 -4.20 -3.03
C ILE A 166 -18.89 -4.06 -4.55
N SER A 167 -19.37 -5.03 -5.34
CA SER A 167 -19.31 -5.02 -6.81
C SER A 167 -19.87 -3.75 -7.45
N TYR A 168 -20.83 -3.08 -6.81
CA TYR A 168 -21.38 -1.81 -7.30
C TYR A 168 -20.34 -0.68 -7.38
N MET A 169 -19.13 -0.85 -6.81
CA MET A 169 -18.04 0.13 -6.87
C MET A 169 -17.07 -0.10 -8.04
N GLU A 170 -17.29 -1.10 -8.89
CA GLU A 170 -16.33 -1.50 -9.92
C GLU A 170 -15.90 -0.35 -10.84
N GLU A 171 -16.87 0.41 -11.34
CA GLU A 171 -16.61 1.54 -12.23
C GLU A 171 -15.80 2.65 -11.51
N ASP A 172 -16.21 3.01 -10.30
CA ASP A 172 -15.51 4.02 -9.48
C ASP A 172 -14.06 3.63 -9.20
N ILE A 173 -13.82 2.35 -8.86
CA ILE A 173 -12.48 1.84 -8.54
C ILE A 173 -11.61 1.74 -9.79
N THR A 174 -12.17 1.27 -10.90
CA THR A 174 -11.46 1.21 -12.18
C THR A 174 -11.06 2.62 -12.64
N SER A 175 -11.99 3.58 -12.56
CA SER A 175 -11.73 5.00 -12.86
C SER A 175 -10.65 5.59 -11.95
N MET A 176 -10.76 5.37 -10.63
CA MET A 176 -9.77 5.82 -9.65
C MET A 176 -8.36 5.27 -9.94
N TYR A 177 -8.24 3.99 -10.31
CA TYR A 177 -6.95 3.40 -10.68
C TYR A 177 -6.41 3.92 -12.01
N GLY A 178 -7.28 4.19 -12.99
CA GLY A 178 -6.91 4.89 -14.22
C GLY A 178 -6.27 6.24 -13.94
N GLU A 179 -6.89 7.06 -13.09
CA GLU A 179 -6.34 8.35 -12.68
C GLU A 179 -5.05 8.22 -11.87
N ALA A 180 -5.00 7.29 -10.91
CA ALA A 180 -3.79 7.03 -10.14
C ALA A 180 -2.60 6.63 -11.02
N ARG A 181 -2.82 5.83 -12.06
CA ARG A 181 -1.79 5.46 -13.03
C ARG A 181 -1.34 6.66 -13.87
N LYS A 182 -2.25 7.51 -14.35
CA LYS A 182 -1.89 8.76 -15.05
C LYS A 182 -1.03 9.65 -14.16
N MET A 183 -1.36 9.72 -12.88
CA MET A 183 -0.61 10.51 -11.92
C MET A 183 0.77 9.89 -11.61
N ALA A 184 0.85 8.56 -11.48
CA ALA A 184 2.12 7.85 -11.36
C ALA A 184 3.00 8.05 -12.60
N TYR A 185 2.42 8.07 -13.81
CA TYR A 185 3.16 8.40 -15.03
C TYR A 185 3.73 9.83 -14.99
N ARG A 186 2.96 10.81 -14.53
CA ARG A 186 3.49 12.19 -14.36
C ARG A 186 4.62 12.25 -13.33
N GLU A 187 4.51 11.47 -12.26
CA GLU A 187 5.52 11.47 -11.20
C GLU A 187 6.79 10.72 -11.60
N PHE A 188 6.68 9.56 -12.23
CA PHE A 188 7.81 8.65 -12.46
C PHE A 188 8.26 8.56 -13.93
N GLY A 189 7.43 8.98 -14.88
CA GLY A 189 7.68 8.88 -16.32
C GLY A 189 8.77 9.80 -16.86
N HIS A 190 9.42 10.58 -16.00
CA HIS A 190 10.64 11.32 -16.34
C HIS A 190 11.90 10.42 -16.36
N ASP A 191 11.82 9.22 -15.78
CA ASP A 191 12.87 8.22 -15.88
C ASP A 191 12.72 7.44 -17.19
N GLU A 192 13.78 7.39 -18.00
CA GLU A 192 13.83 6.65 -19.27
C GLU A 192 13.55 5.15 -19.11
N HIS A 193 13.78 4.62 -17.90
CA HIS A 193 13.50 3.22 -17.58
C HIS A 193 12.11 3.00 -17.01
N TYR A 194 11.32 4.04 -16.71
CA TYR A 194 9.97 3.83 -16.20
C TYR A 194 9.10 3.15 -17.26
N VAL A 195 8.52 2.00 -16.90
CA VAL A 195 7.64 1.23 -17.80
C VAL A 195 6.19 1.53 -17.48
N SER A 196 5.79 1.33 -16.22
CA SER A 196 4.40 1.50 -15.80
C SER A 196 4.32 1.51 -14.28
N SER A 197 3.10 1.57 -13.76
CA SER A 197 2.81 1.33 -12.35
C SER A 197 1.60 0.40 -12.24
N PHE A 198 1.56 -0.37 -11.16
CA PHE A 198 0.48 -1.31 -10.89
C PHE A 198 -0.04 -1.15 -9.45
N PRO A 199 -1.35 -1.35 -9.23
CA PRO A 199 -1.94 -1.29 -7.90
C PRO A 199 -1.62 -2.57 -7.11
N ILE A 200 -1.15 -2.38 -5.88
CA ILE A 200 -1.10 -3.42 -4.86
C ILE A 200 -2.23 -3.12 -3.88
N VAL A 201 -3.17 -4.05 -3.75
CA VAL A 201 -4.29 -3.99 -2.82
C VAL A 201 -3.97 -4.90 -1.64
N ILE A 202 -4.13 -4.39 -0.42
CA ILE A 202 -3.92 -5.12 0.82
C ILE A 202 -5.26 -5.24 1.52
N THR A 203 -5.71 -6.47 1.74
CA THR A 203 -6.94 -6.78 2.48
C THR A 203 -6.61 -7.49 3.78
N LEU A 204 -7.39 -7.20 4.84
CA LEU A 204 -7.26 -7.87 6.12
C LEU A 204 -8.44 -8.84 6.31
N GLN A 205 -8.14 -10.11 6.58
CA GLN A 205 -9.14 -11.15 6.85
C GLN A 205 -10.04 -10.71 8.01
N ASP A 206 -11.34 -10.94 7.86
CA ASP A 206 -12.38 -10.67 8.87
C ASP A 206 -12.56 -9.19 9.25
N VAL A 207 -11.92 -8.27 8.51
CA VAL A 207 -12.06 -6.84 8.71
C VAL A 207 -12.30 -6.17 7.36
N PRO A 208 -13.36 -5.36 7.18
CA PRO A 208 -13.70 -4.77 5.89
C PRO A 208 -12.79 -3.56 5.58
N ILE A 209 -11.48 -3.78 5.53
CA ILE A 209 -10.48 -2.77 5.23
C ILE A 209 -9.70 -3.19 3.99
N THR A 210 -9.64 -2.25 3.07
CA THR A 210 -8.78 -2.29 1.91
C THR A 210 -7.85 -1.10 1.96
N LEU A 211 -6.56 -1.40 1.87
CA LEU A 211 -5.52 -0.41 1.59
C LEU A 211 -5.00 -0.69 0.19
N TRP A 212 -4.48 0.32 -0.49
CA TRP A 212 -3.85 0.10 -1.78
C TRP A 212 -2.76 1.12 -2.04
N GLN A 213 -1.81 0.80 -2.91
CA GLN A 213 -0.74 1.68 -3.35
C GLN A 213 -0.34 1.39 -4.79
N MET A 214 -0.01 2.43 -5.56
CA MET A 214 0.69 2.25 -6.82
C MET A 214 2.16 1.91 -6.56
N ASN A 215 2.65 0.87 -7.23
CA ASN A 215 4.06 0.53 -7.24
C ASN A 215 4.63 0.77 -8.65
N PRO A 216 5.65 1.64 -8.80
CA PRO A 216 6.28 1.87 -10.10
C PRO A 216 7.11 0.65 -10.51
N GLN A 217 7.20 0.43 -11.81
CA GLN A 217 7.99 -0.60 -12.46
C GLN A 217 8.96 0.03 -13.44
N TYR A 218 10.20 -0.45 -13.43
CA TYR A 218 11.26 0.01 -14.30
C TYR A 218 11.77 -1.14 -15.18
N SER A 219 12.22 -0.80 -16.38
CA SER A 219 12.94 -1.69 -17.26
C SER A 219 14.34 -1.94 -16.70
N PRO A 220 14.89 -3.16 -16.82
CA PRO A 220 16.26 -3.43 -16.41
C PRO A 220 17.25 -2.49 -17.11
N ARG A 221 18.09 -1.80 -16.33
CA ARG A 221 19.17 -0.95 -16.87
C ARG A 221 20.26 -1.75 -17.57
N ARG A 222 20.49 -2.98 -17.11
CA ARG A 222 21.46 -3.89 -17.71
C ARG A 222 20.71 -4.83 -18.62
N TYR A 223 21.19 -4.95 -19.85
CA TYR A 223 20.71 -5.94 -20.80
C TYR A 223 20.75 -7.32 -20.15
N ILE A 224 19.56 -7.90 -19.97
CA ILE A 224 19.42 -9.30 -19.61
C ILE A 224 19.40 -10.05 -20.94
N PRO A 225 20.42 -10.88 -21.26
CA PRO A 225 20.50 -11.55 -22.55
C PRO A 225 19.19 -12.27 -22.89
N PRO A 226 18.61 -12.08 -24.10
CA PRO A 226 17.41 -12.76 -24.59
C PRO A 226 17.53 -14.28 -24.59
N THR A 227 18.75 -14.82 -24.53
CA THR A 227 19.05 -16.24 -24.37
C THR A 227 18.65 -16.79 -23.00
N LEU A 228 18.42 -15.92 -21.99
CA LEU A 228 17.71 -16.22 -20.73
C LEU A 228 16.19 -16.10 -20.93
N GLY A 229 15.70 -16.52 -22.11
CA GLY A 229 14.40 -16.18 -22.65
C GLY A 229 13.24 -16.33 -21.66
N LEU A 230 12.24 -15.47 -21.81
CA LEU A 230 10.98 -15.38 -21.06
C LEU A 230 10.19 -16.69 -20.93
N ASN A 231 10.64 -17.78 -21.55
CA ASN A 231 10.02 -19.09 -21.55
C ASN A 231 10.91 -20.18 -20.92
N THR A 232 11.95 -19.79 -20.19
CA THR A 232 12.79 -20.75 -19.48
C THR A 232 12.22 -20.98 -18.08
N SER A 233 11.88 -22.23 -17.77
CA SER A 233 11.24 -22.64 -16.52
C SER A 233 11.97 -22.16 -15.26
N TRP A 234 13.29 -21.99 -15.33
CA TRP A 234 14.09 -21.52 -14.20
C TRP A 234 13.80 -20.07 -13.80
N VAL A 235 13.40 -19.20 -14.73
CA VAL A 235 13.00 -17.81 -14.42
C VAL A 235 11.71 -17.81 -13.60
N GLU A 236 10.75 -18.64 -13.98
CA GLU A 236 9.49 -18.81 -13.24
C GLU A 236 9.72 -19.42 -11.85
N ASP A 237 10.65 -20.36 -11.74
CA ASP A 237 11.06 -20.93 -10.45
C ASP A 237 11.71 -19.88 -9.55
N GLU A 238 12.63 -19.05 -10.08
CA GLU A 238 13.26 -17.96 -9.35
C GLU A 238 12.23 -16.94 -8.83
N ARG A 239 11.28 -16.53 -9.67
CA ARG A 239 10.19 -15.61 -9.32
C ARG A 239 9.31 -16.19 -8.21
N ARG A 240 8.97 -17.46 -8.32
CA ARG A 240 8.18 -18.19 -7.32
C ARG A 240 8.94 -18.29 -6.00
N ASP A 241 10.24 -18.54 -6.05
CA ASP A 241 11.11 -18.63 -4.88
C ASP A 241 11.29 -17.29 -4.19
N LEU A 242 11.48 -16.19 -4.93
CA LEU A 242 11.57 -14.85 -4.34
C LEU A 242 10.27 -14.44 -3.64
N LYS A 243 9.11 -14.72 -4.27
CA LYS A 243 7.79 -14.55 -3.63
C LYS A 243 7.70 -15.37 -2.34
N ARG A 244 8.07 -16.64 -2.40
CA ARG A 244 8.04 -17.56 -1.24
C ARG A 244 8.99 -17.12 -0.14
N PHE A 245 10.18 -16.65 -0.48
CA PHE A 245 11.16 -16.08 0.45
C PHE A 245 10.59 -14.86 1.17
N CYS A 246 10.03 -13.90 0.44
CA CYS A 246 9.40 -12.71 1.02
C CYS A 246 8.26 -13.07 1.99
N MET A 247 7.33 -13.93 1.57
CA MET A 247 6.24 -14.39 2.42
C MET A 247 6.74 -15.15 3.66
N SER A 248 7.75 -16.01 3.49
CA SER A 248 8.37 -16.75 4.59
C SER A 248 9.02 -15.81 5.61
N CYS A 249 9.71 -14.76 5.15
CA CYS A 249 10.26 -13.73 6.02
C CYS A 249 9.17 -13.08 6.88
N VAL A 250 8.12 -12.56 6.24
CA VAL A 250 6.99 -11.89 6.92
C VAL A 250 6.34 -12.82 7.94
N ASN A 251 6.02 -14.06 7.55
CA ASN A 251 5.36 -15.03 8.41
C ASN A 251 6.23 -15.53 9.58
N ASN A 252 7.55 -15.38 9.48
CA ASN A 252 8.49 -15.68 10.57
C ASN A 252 8.87 -14.44 11.40
N GLY A 253 8.30 -13.27 11.12
CA GLY A 253 8.66 -12.02 11.80
C GLY A 253 10.05 -11.51 11.46
N VAL A 254 10.59 -11.89 10.30
CA VAL A 254 11.85 -11.40 9.75
C VAL A 254 11.52 -10.23 8.82
N SER A 255 12.03 -9.05 9.14
CA SER A 255 11.84 -7.83 8.35
C SER A 255 13.06 -7.60 7.47
N LEU A 256 12.83 -7.44 6.16
CA LEU A 256 13.87 -7.15 5.17
C LEU A 256 14.06 -5.64 5.04
N ARG A 257 15.27 -5.12 5.31
CA ARG A 257 15.61 -3.68 5.18
C ARG A 257 17.01 -3.49 4.62
N TYR A 258 17.27 -2.31 4.05
CA TYR A 258 18.61 -1.91 3.65
C TYR A 258 19.41 -1.44 4.87
N PRO A 259 20.65 -1.91 5.07
CA PRO A 259 21.57 -1.29 6.01
C PRO A 259 22.10 0.02 5.41
N GLY A 260 21.77 1.16 6.03
CA GLY A 260 22.27 2.48 5.64
C GLY A 260 21.41 3.28 4.66
N GLU A 261 21.89 4.49 4.35
CA GLU A 261 21.18 5.52 3.56
C GLU A 261 21.22 5.27 2.05
N VAL A 262 22.26 4.58 1.57
CA VAL A 262 22.36 4.23 0.16
C VAL A 262 21.54 2.96 -0.07
N PRO A 263 20.58 2.95 -1.01
CA PRO A 263 19.89 1.73 -1.42
C PRO A 263 20.91 0.71 -1.97
N GLY A 264 21.52 -0.08 -1.09
CA GLY A 264 22.69 -0.88 -1.42
C GLY A 264 22.33 -1.96 -2.42
N ASN A 265 22.78 -1.86 -3.68
CA ASN A 265 22.63 -2.84 -4.78
C ASN A 265 21.28 -3.58 -4.89
N GLY A 266 20.21 -3.12 -4.22
CA GLY A 266 18.95 -3.81 -4.07
C GLY A 266 18.85 -5.00 -3.12
N VAL A 267 19.89 -5.27 -2.34
CA VAL A 267 19.89 -6.44 -1.45
C VAL A 267 19.50 -6.00 -0.05
N ALA A 268 18.30 -6.40 0.37
CA ALA A 268 17.90 -6.21 1.76
C ALA A 268 18.60 -7.24 2.68
N LEU A 269 18.90 -6.82 3.90
CA LEU A 269 19.31 -7.72 4.97
C LEU A 269 18.09 -8.16 5.79
N PRO A 270 18.07 -9.40 6.27
CA PRO A 270 17.09 -9.85 7.25
C PRO A 270 17.41 -9.27 8.62
N GLY A 271 16.39 -8.76 9.30
CA GLY A 271 16.49 -8.27 10.67
C GLY A 271 15.22 -8.52 11.47
N ARG A 272 15.22 -8.02 12.70
CA ARG A 272 14.12 -8.16 13.64
C ARG A 272 13.86 -6.85 14.35
N PHE A 273 12.61 -6.63 14.73
CA PHE A 273 12.26 -5.51 15.60
C PHE A 273 12.42 -5.89 17.06
N ILE A 274 13.29 -5.17 17.76
CA ILE A 274 13.41 -5.20 19.21
C ILE A 274 12.83 -3.92 19.80
N ARG A 275 12.39 -3.98 21.05
CA ARG A 275 11.92 -2.80 21.76
C ARG A 275 13.09 -2.18 22.51
N SER A 276 13.47 -0.97 22.14
CA SER A 276 14.51 -0.18 22.81
C SER A 276 13.94 1.19 23.15
N GLN A 277 14.07 1.64 24.41
CA GLN A 277 13.55 2.94 24.86
C GLN A 277 12.09 3.21 24.44
N HIS A 278 11.22 2.21 24.62
CA HIS A 278 9.81 2.22 24.20
C HIS A 278 9.54 2.35 22.68
N ARG A 279 10.57 2.43 21.84
CA ARG A 279 10.50 2.46 20.38
C ARG A 279 10.79 1.07 19.80
N TRP A 280 10.28 0.83 18.60
CA TRP A 280 10.64 -0.35 17.82
C TRP A 280 11.85 -0.02 16.97
N VAL A 281 12.92 -0.77 17.17
CA VAL A 281 14.19 -0.61 16.48
C VAL A 281 14.45 -1.87 15.68
N TRP A 282 14.69 -1.71 14.38
CA TRP A 282 15.15 -2.80 13.54
C TRP A 282 16.64 -3.04 13.79
N VAL A 283 16.99 -4.31 14.01
CA VAL A 283 18.38 -4.75 14.15
C VAL A 283 18.63 -5.88 13.15
N PRO A 284 19.71 -5.82 12.35
CA PRO A 284 20.05 -6.89 11.44
C PRO A 284 20.28 -8.21 12.18
N CYS A 285 19.85 -9.32 11.59
CA CYS A 285 20.15 -10.67 12.08
C CYS A 285 21.52 -11.15 11.61
N ILE A 286 22.01 -10.59 10.50
CA ILE A 286 23.31 -10.82 9.87
C ILE A 286 23.80 -9.49 9.32
N ASN A 287 25.11 -9.23 9.27
CA ASN A 287 25.63 -7.98 8.72
C ASN A 287 25.80 -8.04 7.20
N ASN A 288 25.93 -9.25 6.67
CA ASN A 288 26.01 -9.52 5.24
C ASN A 288 25.54 -10.96 4.96
N TRP A 289 25.19 -11.24 3.71
CA TRP A 289 24.70 -12.55 3.31
C TRP A 289 25.76 -13.67 3.33
N SER A 290 27.05 -13.34 3.32
CA SER A 290 28.12 -14.35 3.41
C SER A 290 28.13 -15.09 4.75
N GLU A 291 27.63 -14.47 5.83
CA GLU A 291 27.46 -15.11 7.14
C GLU A 291 26.52 -16.33 7.09
N THR A 292 25.58 -16.37 6.13
CA THR A 292 24.69 -17.54 5.98
C THR A 292 25.40 -18.77 5.42
N ARG A 293 26.54 -18.58 4.72
CA ARG A 293 27.32 -19.66 4.09
C ARG A 293 28.18 -20.42 5.09
N THR A 294 28.54 -19.79 6.21
CA THR A 294 29.36 -20.41 7.27
C THR A 294 28.53 -21.30 8.21
N GLY A 295 27.20 -21.34 8.04
CA GLY A 295 26.27 -22.13 8.86
C GLY A 295 25.95 -21.50 10.22
N ALA A 296 26.59 -20.39 10.58
CA ALA A 296 26.33 -19.68 11.83
C ALA A 296 25.14 -18.73 11.69
N ILE A 297 23.91 -19.25 11.73
CA ILE A 297 22.69 -18.42 11.75
C ILE A 297 22.20 -18.30 13.21
N PRO A 298 22.54 -17.23 13.94
CA PRO A 298 22.20 -17.11 15.36
C PRO A 298 20.70 -16.93 15.61
N HIS A 299 19.94 -16.54 14.59
CA HIS A 299 18.52 -16.20 14.73
C HIS A 299 17.60 -17.32 14.23
N ARG A 300 16.97 -18.05 15.15
CA ARG A 300 16.07 -19.19 14.83
C ARG A 300 14.98 -18.88 13.78
N PRO A 301 14.25 -17.74 13.84
CA PRO A 301 13.30 -17.41 12.78
C PRO A 301 13.94 -17.24 11.40
N LEU A 302 15.15 -16.70 11.31
CA LEU A 302 15.88 -16.59 10.05
C LEU A 302 16.32 -17.98 9.57
N ALA A 303 16.84 -18.83 10.46
CA ALA A 303 17.19 -20.21 10.11
C ALA A 303 15.99 -20.99 9.53
N ARG A 304 14.76 -20.76 10.04
CA ARG A 304 13.54 -21.35 9.45
C ARG A 304 13.23 -20.82 8.06
N VAL A 305 13.47 -19.54 7.81
CA VAL A 305 13.28 -18.95 6.48
C VAL A 305 14.29 -19.56 5.50
N LEU A 306 15.56 -19.63 5.89
CA LEU A 306 16.65 -20.14 5.03
C LEU A 306 16.60 -21.66 4.86
N GLY A 307 15.98 -22.39 5.79
CA GLY A 307 15.72 -23.82 5.66
C GLY A 307 14.55 -24.18 4.74
N VAL A 308 13.85 -23.20 4.15
CA VAL A 308 12.85 -23.47 3.11
C VAL A 308 13.57 -23.91 1.84
N THR A 309 13.16 -25.02 1.26
CA THR A 309 13.65 -25.46 -0.05
C THR A 309 13.12 -24.55 -1.15
N TYR A 310 14.03 -23.95 -1.90
CA TYR A 310 13.78 -23.15 -3.10
C TYR A 310 14.04 -24.00 -4.34
N THR A 311 13.19 -23.86 -5.36
CA THR A 311 13.28 -24.62 -6.61
C THR A 311 14.51 -24.28 -7.46
N GLY A 312 14.97 -23.02 -7.45
CA GLY A 312 15.99 -22.54 -8.37
C GLY A 312 17.45 -22.89 -8.01
N ASN A 313 17.75 -23.41 -6.82
CA ASN A 313 19.11 -23.46 -6.23
C ASN A 313 19.78 -22.07 -5.99
N TRP A 314 19.03 -20.96 -6.15
CA TRP A 314 19.53 -19.62 -5.85
C TRP A 314 19.46 -19.37 -4.35
N ASN A 315 20.51 -18.76 -3.80
CA ASN A 315 20.40 -18.23 -2.44
C ASN A 315 19.60 -16.91 -2.45
N PRO A 316 19.03 -16.48 -1.31
CA PRO A 316 18.21 -15.28 -1.28
C PRO A 316 18.94 -14.00 -1.72
N GLU A 317 20.24 -13.90 -1.49
CA GLU A 317 21.02 -12.75 -1.96
C GLU A 317 21.00 -12.66 -3.49
N GLU A 318 21.27 -13.77 -4.17
CA GLU A 318 21.28 -13.85 -5.63
C GLU A 318 19.91 -13.51 -6.22
N MET A 319 18.84 -14.08 -5.66
CA MET A 319 17.46 -13.77 -6.09
C MET A 319 17.16 -12.27 -5.98
N MET A 320 17.53 -11.64 -4.87
CA MET A 320 17.30 -10.20 -4.70
C MET A 320 18.16 -9.35 -5.64
N ARG A 321 19.42 -9.73 -5.89
CA ARG A 321 20.30 -9.02 -6.83
C ARG A 321 19.76 -9.08 -8.26
N ALA A 322 19.31 -10.25 -8.70
CA ALA A 322 18.70 -10.42 -10.01
C ALA A 322 17.46 -9.52 -10.16
N PHE A 323 16.62 -9.47 -9.12
CA PHE A 323 15.39 -8.69 -9.13
C PHE A 323 15.55 -7.18 -8.90
N ASN A 324 16.68 -6.73 -8.35
CA ASN A 324 16.84 -5.31 -8.07
C ASN A 324 16.79 -4.44 -9.33
N ASN A 325 17.23 -4.99 -10.47
CA ASN A 325 17.25 -4.27 -11.74
C ASN A 325 15.86 -3.76 -12.15
N TYR A 326 14.77 -4.32 -11.60
CA TYR A 326 13.39 -3.92 -11.89
C TYR A 326 12.83 -2.86 -10.91
N ARG A 327 13.52 -2.60 -9.78
CA ARG A 327 12.98 -1.83 -8.66
C ARG A 327 13.44 -0.38 -8.63
N THR A 328 14.68 -0.10 -9.02
CA THR A 328 15.26 1.23 -8.90
C THR A 328 15.21 1.97 -10.23
N GLY A 329 14.47 3.09 -10.25
CA GLY A 329 14.82 4.22 -11.12
C GLY A 329 16.23 4.75 -10.80
N PRO A 330 16.74 5.84 -11.40
CA PRO A 330 18.10 6.29 -11.12
C PRO A 330 18.27 6.43 -9.61
N THR A 331 19.30 5.79 -9.05
CA THR A 331 19.76 5.99 -7.66
C THR A 331 20.37 7.39 -7.48
N GLY A 332 19.88 8.38 -8.22
CA GLY A 332 20.24 9.77 -8.10
C GLY A 332 19.58 10.32 -6.86
N GLN A 333 20.38 10.46 -5.81
CA GLN A 333 20.22 11.46 -4.75
C GLN A 333 19.30 12.61 -5.19
N ARG A 334 18.08 12.65 -4.66
CA ARG A 334 17.55 13.93 -4.20
C ARG A 334 18.23 14.25 -2.88
N THR A 335 19.54 14.49 -2.89
CA THR A 335 20.10 15.50 -2.00
C THR A 335 19.56 16.82 -2.54
N ARG A 336 18.32 17.14 -2.19
CA ARG A 336 17.79 18.49 -2.38
C ARG A 336 18.58 19.38 -1.43
N SER A 337 19.69 19.93 -1.91
CA SER A 337 20.21 21.17 -1.35
C SER A 337 19.08 22.19 -1.32
N ALA A 338 18.97 22.93 -0.23
CA ALA A 338 17.84 23.78 0.15
C ALA A 338 17.58 25.02 -0.74
N ASN A 339 17.81 24.95 -2.05
CA ASN A 339 17.56 26.05 -2.99
C ASN A 339 16.39 25.70 -3.93
N ASP A 340 15.18 25.67 -3.37
CA ASP A 340 13.90 25.63 -4.13
C ASP A 340 13.49 27.05 -4.60
N SER A 341 14.45 27.90 -5.00
CA SER A 341 14.18 29.22 -5.60
C SER A 341 14.01 29.17 -7.12
N ASP A 342 14.55 28.12 -7.78
CA ASP A 342 14.71 28.15 -9.25
C ASP A 342 13.57 27.45 -10.01
N LEU A 343 12.74 26.65 -9.33
CA LEU A 343 11.55 26.04 -9.93
C LEU A 343 10.41 27.04 -10.17
N ALA A 344 10.47 28.24 -9.58
CA ALA A 344 9.55 29.33 -9.92
C ALA A 344 9.95 30.08 -11.21
N ALA A 345 11.19 29.93 -11.69
CA ALA A 345 11.69 30.67 -12.86
C ALA A 345 11.46 29.95 -14.20
N MET A 346 11.18 28.65 -14.19
CA MET A 346 10.91 27.88 -15.42
C MET A 346 9.46 27.96 -15.92
N ASP A 347 8.54 28.49 -15.11
CA ASP A 347 7.12 28.65 -15.49
C ASP A 347 6.84 29.98 -16.23
N VAL A 348 7.85 30.86 -16.37
CA VAL A 348 7.72 32.18 -17.00
C VAL A 348 8.30 32.23 -18.43
N ARG A 349 9.00 31.18 -18.90
CA ARG A 349 9.65 31.17 -20.24
C ARG A 349 9.02 30.22 -21.26
N ARG A 350 7.74 29.90 -21.11
CA ARG A 350 6.96 29.12 -22.08
C ARG A 350 5.80 29.92 -22.67
N SER A 351 6.09 31.12 -23.16
CA SER A 351 5.17 31.92 -23.96
C SER A 351 5.88 32.47 -25.18
N GLU A 352 6.19 31.62 -26.16
CA GLU A 352 6.46 32.02 -27.56
C GLU A 352 6.68 30.75 -28.41
N GLY A 353 5.60 30.21 -28.95
CA GLY A 353 5.64 29.01 -29.78
C GLY A 353 4.25 28.41 -29.94
N LYS A 354 3.45 28.99 -30.84
CA LYS A 354 2.11 28.51 -31.20
C LYS A 354 2.18 27.08 -31.76
N LEU A 355 1.65 26.12 -31.02
CA LEU A 355 1.11 24.86 -31.54
C LEU A 355 -0.44 24.95 -31.44
N PRO A 356 -1.19 24.33 -32.35
CA PRO A 356 -2.64 24.52 -32.44
C PRO A 356 -3.34 23.99 -31.19
N LEU A 357 -4.19 24.82 -30.59
CA LEU A 357 -5.12 24.43 -29.54
C LEU A 357 -6.03 23.32 -30.08
N ILE A 358 -6.02 22.18 -29.41
CA ILE A 358 -7.15 21.27 -29.39
C ILE A 358 -8.11 21.87 -28.36
N ASP A 359 -9.22 22.42 -28.82
CA ASP A 359 -10.33 22.86 -27.97
C ASP A 359 -10.96 21.64 -27.29
N CYS A 360 -10.48 21.32 -26.08
CA CYS A 360 -11.25 20.52 -25.15
C CYS A 360 -12.15 21.45 -24.36
N HIS A 361 -13.40 21.59 -24.82
CA HIS A 361 -14.50 22.15 -24.04
C HIS A 361 -14.64 21.36 -22.74
N CYS A 362 -14.13 21.92 -21.64
CA CYS A 362 -14.40 21.44 -20.29
C CYS A 362 -15.63 22.21 -19.79
N GLU A 363 -16.81 21.69 -20.08
CA GLU A 363 -18.00 22.13 -19.34
C GLU A 363 -17.85 21.66 -17.89
N ILE A 364 -17.72 22.64 -17.00
CA ILE A 364 -17.95 22.45 -15.57
C ILE A 364 -19.44 22.12 -15.44
N LEU A 365 -19.76 20.84 -15.31
CA LEU A 365 -21.09 20.41 -14.84
C LEU A 365 -21.21 20.78 -13.35
N GLU A 366 -21.67 22.00 -13.10
CA GLU A 366 -22.38 22.30 -11.87
C GLU A 366 -23.65 21.44 -11.86
N LEU A 367 -23.66 20.40 -11.03
CA LEU A 367 -24.84 19.61 -10.71
C LEU A 367 -25.85 20.52 -10.00
N HIS A 368 -26.63 21.27 -10.77
CA HIS A 368 -27.89 21.84 -10.32
C HIS A 368 -28.89 20.72 -10.08
N CYS A 369 -29.26 20.53 -8.82
CA CYS A 369 -30.40 19.72 -8.40
C CYS A 369 -31.68 20.39 -8.90
N SER A 370 -32.10 20.05 -10.12
CA SER A 370 -33.39 20.46 -10.68
C SER A 370 -34.50 19.59 -10.09
N ARG A 371 -35.29 20.20 -9.20
CA ARG A 371 -36.61 19.70 -8.80
C ARG A 371 -37.49 19.64 -10.05
N THR A 372 -37.76 18.43 -10.55
CA THR A 372 -38.86 18.20 -11.48
C THR A 372 -40.13 17.89 -10.68
N SER A 373 -41.06 18.82 -10.78
CA SER A 373 -42.46 18.69 -10.41
C SER A 373 -43.20 17.79 -11.39
N GLY A 374 -44.25 17.13 -10.90
CA GLY A 374 -45.41 16.78 -11.72
C GLY A 374 -45.67 15.29 -11.93
N ARG A 375 -46.30 14.64 -10.95
CA ARG A 375 -47.37 13.67 -11.24
C ARG A 375 -48.56 13.89 -10.32
N ARG A 376 -49.69 14.14 -10.99
CA ARG A 376 -51.05 14.35 -10.49
C ARG A 376 -51.68 12.98 -10.23
N TRP A 377 -52.29 12.78 -9.06
CA TRP A 377 -53.32 11.77 -8.79
C TRP A 377 -54.35 12.38 -7.81
N PRO A 378 -55.61 11.89 -7.79
CA PRO A 378 -56.79 12.74 -7.74
C PRO A 378 -57.25 13.12 -6.33
N SER A 379 -58.08 14.16 -6.35
CA SER A 379 -58.84 14.78 -5.28
C SER A 379 -59.87 13.86 -4.61
N SER A 380 -59.94 13.92 -3.29
CA SER A 380 -61.16 13.85 -2.47
C SER A 380 -60.89 14.73 -1.24
N GLU A 381 -61.45 15.94 -1.16
CA GLU A 381 -62.68 16.22 -0.39
C GLU A 381 -62.59 15.74 1.06
N GLU A 382 -62.26 16.63 2.00
CA GLU A 382 -63.21 17.29 2.92
C GLU A 382 -62.54 17.84 4.20
N GLN A 383 -62.92 19.09 4.51
CA GLN A 383 -63.16 19.68 5.85
C GLN A 383 -62.01 19.87 6.87
N GLY A 384 -61.96 21.10 7.42
CA GLY A 384 -61.68 21.30 8.86
C GLY A 384 -60.54 22.24 9.27
N GLN A 385 -60.86 23.53 9.41
CA GLN A 385 -60.55 24.45 10.52
C GLN A 385 -59.17 24.52 11.23
N GLU A 386 -58.64 25.75 11.23
CA GLU A 386 -58.14 26.57 12.36
C GLU A 386 -56.93 26.20 13.24
N GLU A 387 -56.09 27.24 13.37
CA GLU A 387 -55.31 27.72 14.52
C GLU A 387 -53.84 27.31 14.82
N HIS A 388 -53.04 28.38 14.91
CA HIS A 388 -51.83 28.69 15.68
C HIS A 388 -50.94 27.59 16.31
N GLY A 389 -49.63 27.68 16.01
CA GLY A 389 -48.59 27.15 16.90
C GLY A 389 -47.17 27.22 16.31
N LYS A 390 -46.36 28.19 16.76
CA LYS A 390 -44.92 28.26 16.49
C LYS A 390 -44.15 27.32 17.44
N SER A 391 -43.51 26.27 16.91
CA SER A 391 -42.23 25.74 17.42
C SER A 391 -41.64 24.69 16.47
N PRO A 392 -40.29 24.50 16.42
CA PRO A 392 -39.63 23.74 15.38
C PRO A 392 -39.60 22.24 15.68
N VAL A 393 -40.15 21.45 14.76
CA VAL A 393 -39.95 19.99 14.73
C VAL A 393 -38.66 19.71 13.97
N THR A 394 -37.65 19.19 14.68
CA THR A 394 -36.52 18.49 14.07
C THR A 394 -37.04 17.24 13.36
N ALA A 395 -37.08 17.28 12.04
CA ALA A 395 -37.32 16.11 11.21
C ALA A 395 -36.08 15.20 11.28
N ALA A 396 -36.21 14.10 12.02
CA ALA A 396 -35.32 12.97 11.91
C ALA A 396 -35.62 12.23 10.59
N SER A 397 -34.81 12.46 9.57
CA SER A 397 -34.78 11.59 8.39
C SER A 397 -33.99 10.32 8.76
N THR A 398 -34.74 9.28 9.13
CA THR A 398 -34.23 7.92 9.25
C THR A 398 -33.83 7.42 7.87
N PHE A 399 -32.54 7.51 7.53
CA PHE A 399 -31.97 6.73 6.43
C PHE A 399 -31.79 5.29 6.91
N VAL A 400 -32.60 4.38 6.39
CA VAL A 400 -32.40 2.93 6.53
C VAL A 400 -31.26 2.54 5.59
N ALA A 401 -30.03 2.54 6.11
CA ALA A 401 -28.93 1.84 5.46
C ALA A 401 -29.13 0.35 5.71
N PHE A 402 -29.55 -0.39 4.68
CA PHE A 402 -29.45 -1.85 4.67
C PHE A 402 -27.96 -2.23 4.57
N ILE A 403 -27.26 -2.20 5.70
CA ILE A 403 -26.01 -2.93 5.85
C ILE A 403 -26.42 -4.34 6.29
N SER A 404 -26.53 -5.24 5.32
CA SER A 404 -26.61 -6.67 5.60
C SER A 404 -25.29 -7.12 6.23
N CYS A 405 -25.16 -6.94 7.55
CA CYS A 405 -24.11 -7.56 8.36
C CYS A 405 -24.41 -9.06 8.49
N LYS A 406 -24.29 -9.80 7.38
CA LYS A 406 -24.49 -11.26 7.35
C LYS A 406 -23.33 -12.05 7.98
N TYR A 407 -22.31 -11.35 8.51
CA TYR A 407 -21.11 -11.98 9.07
C TYR A 407 -21.16 -12.29 10.59
N ILE A 408 -22.30 -12.13 11.28
CA ILE A 408 -22.39 -12.41 12.74
C ILE A 408 -23.45 -13.48 13.12
N GLN A 409 -24.19 -14.06 12.16
CA GLN A 409 -25.17 -15.13 12.47
C GLN A 409 -24.84 -16.51 11.88
N GLY A 410 -23.56 -16.80 11.65
CA GLY A 410 -23.08 -18.13 11.25
C GLY A 410 -22.26 -18.81 12.36
N ALA A 411 -22.94 -19.59 13.21
CA ALA A 411 -22.42 -20.74 13.97
C ALA A 411 -21.06 -20.61 14.72
N LEU A 412 -21.10 -20.08 15.95
CA LEU A 412 -20.24 -20.59 17.02
C LEU A 412 -20.95 -21.77 17.68
N LEU A 413 -20.87 -22.96 17.07
CA LEU A 413 -21.10 -24.20 17.80
C LEU A 413 -19.76 -24.61 18.45
N PRO A 414 -19.75 -24.97 19.75
CA PRO A 414 -18.52 -25.42 20.41
C PRO A 414 -18.04 -26.74 19.77
N THR A 415 -16.77 -26.78 19.37
CA THR A 415 -16.09 -28.04 19.05
C THR A 415 -16.02 -28.89 20.31
N PRO A 416 -16.41 -30.19 20.26
CA PRO A 416 -16.22 -31.07 21.40
C PRO A 416 -14.71 -31.27 21.64
N ALA A 417 -14.31 -31.20 22.91
CA ALA A 417 -12.96 -31.52 23.33
C ALA A 417 -12.65 -32.99 23.01
N MET A 418 -11.52 -33.22 22.33
CA MET A 418 -10.80 -34.50 22.33
C MET A 418 -9.58 -34.38 23.24
#